data_AF-A0A972WFZ8-F1
#
_entry.id   AF-A0A972WFZ8-F1
#
_cell.length_a   1.000
_cell.length_b   1.000
_cell.length_c   1.000
_cell.angle_alpha   90.00
_cell.angle_beta   90.00
_cell.angle_gamma   90.00
#
_symmetry.space_group_name_H-M   'P 1'
#
loop_
_entity.id
_entity.type
_entity.pdbx_description
1 polymer ?
#
loop_
_entity_poly.entity_id
_entity_poly.type
_entity_poly.pdbx_seq_one_letter_code
_entity_poly.pdbx_strand_id
1 'polypeptide(L)'
;MNSTTSGNAMTEVALALAMAFFSLMVLTMVSMGTPQPQRPVDATANAPSPQMAVALAAKGKGTPETDEKEPTLIVFWQGRFLDRNLHSLNPASRTFEGRVILALPPDLPMGEALAARAKINAGNLFVSALNDKWLERLAAPAAKE
;
A
#
# COMPACT_ATOMS: atom_id res chain seq x y z
N MET A 1 -21.56 -13.76 62.21
CA MET A 1 -20.49 -13.20 61.35
C MET A 1 -20.82 -13.49 59.90
N ASN A 2 -21.09 -12.49 59.04
CA ASN A 2 -21.16 -12.68 57.57
C ASN A 2 -21.10 -11.36 56.74
N SER A 3 -20.56 -10.27 57.29
CA SER A 3 -20.56 -8.93 56.67
C SER A 3 -19.42 -8.66 55.67
N THR A 4 -18.47 -9.58 55.50
CA THR A 4 -17.29 -9.38 54.64
C THR A 4 -17.49 -9.84 53.19
N THR A 5 -18.41 -10.76 52.91
CA THR A 5 -18.61 -11.32 51.55
C THR A 5 -19.33 -10.34 50.61
N SER A 6 -20.31 -9.57 51.13
CA SER A 6 -21.11 -8.64 50.32
C SER A 6 -20.33 -7.40 49.87
N GLY A 7 -19.35 -6.95 50.65
CA GLY A 7 -18.47 -5.83 50.28
C GLY A 7 -17.56 -6.18 49.10
N ASN A 8 -17.01 -7.39 49.11
CA ASN A 8 -16.12 -7.88 48.05
C ASN A 8 -16.88 -8.07 46.72
N ALA A 9 -18.11 -8.57 46.77
CA ALA A 9 -18.96 -8.73 45.59
C ALA A 9 -19.27 -7.39 44.90
N MET A 10 -19.57 -6.34 45.68
CA MET A 10 -19.84 -5.01 45.14
C MET A 10 -18.58 -4.40 44.48
N THR A 11 -17.40 -4.60 45.10
CA THR A 11 -16.14 -4.12 44.52
C THR A 11 -15.71 -4.89 43.28
N GLU A 12 -15.99 -6.20 43.22
CA GLU A 12 -15.67 -7.04 42.07
C GLU A 12 -16.55 -6.69 40.85
N VAL A 13 -17.84 -6.42 41.09
CA VAL A 13 -18.75 -5.91 40.04
C VAL A 13 -18.30 -4.53 39.55
N ALA A 14 -17.89 -3.63 40.44
CA ALA A 14 -17.38 -2.32 40.06
C ALA A 14 -16.10 -2.42 39.20
N LEU A 15 -15.20 -3.32 39.55
CA LEU A 15 -13.96 -3.57 38.80
C LEU A 15 -14.25 -4.17 37.42
N ALA A 16 -15.15 -5.15 37.32
CA ALA A 16 -15.56 -5.74 36.05
C ALA A 16 -16.24 -4.71 35.13
N LEU A 17 -17.12 -3.86 35.68
CA LEU A 17 -17.73 -2.75 34.93
C LEU A 17 -16.69 -1.73 34.48
N ALA A 18 -15.69 -1.40 35.30
CA ALA A 18 -14.61 -0.49 34.91
C ALA A 18 -13.80 -1.04 33.74
N MET A 19 -13.49 -2.35 33.72
CA MET A 19 -12.82 -3.00 32.58
C MET A 19 -13.68 -2.98 31.32
N ALA A 20 -14.99 -3.20 31.44
CA ALA A 20 -15.92 -3.17 30.32
C ALA A 20 -16.03 -1.77 29.71
N PHE A 21 -16.21 -0.74 30.53
CA PHE A 21 -16.29 0.65 30.06
C PHE A 21 -14.96 1.16 29.50
N PHE A 22 -13.83 0.78 30.10
CA PHE A 22 -12.51 1.10 29.55
C PHE A 22 -12.30 0.50 28.17
N SER A 23 -12.71 -0.77 27.99
CA SER A 23 -12.62 -1.45 26.69
C SER A 23 -13.52 -0.81 25.64
N LEU A 24 -14.75 -0.42 26.01
CA LEU A 24 -15.64 0.32 25.11
C LEU A 24 -15.06 1.69 24.71
N MET A 25 -14.47 2.42 25.65
CA MET A 25 -13.79 3.69 25.35
C MET A 25 -12.66 3.50 24.34
N VAL A 26 -11.75 2.54 24.58
CA VAL A 26 -10.64 2.25 23.65
C VAL A 26 -11.18 1.81 22.28
N LEU A 27 -12.20 0.94 22.23
CA LEU A 27 -12.82 0.51 20.99
C LEU A 27 -13.44 1.69 20.23
N THR A 28 -14.11 2.63 20.90
CA THR A 28 -14.68 3.81 20.23
C THR A 28 -13.61 4.73 19.65
N MET A 29 -12.49 4.92 20.35
CA MET A 29 -11.38 5.74 19.87
C MET A 29 -10.70 5.12 18.64
N VAL A 30 -10.59 3.79 18.59
CA VAL A 30 -10.08 3.06 17.42
C VAL A 30 -11.10 3.05 16.29
N SER A 31 -12.40 2.93 16.61
CA SER A 31 -13.49 2.78 15.64
C SER A 31 -13.78 4.06 14.83
N MET A 32 -13.62 5.25 15.44
CA MET A 32 -13.85 6.50 14.70
C MET A 32 -12.78 6.79 13.64
N GLY A 33 -11.64 6.10 13.68
CA GLY A 33 -10.56 6.27 12.71
C GLY A 33 -9.90 7.65 12.79
N THR A 34 -8.62 7.74 12.47
CA THR A 34 -7.97 9.03 12.29
C THR A 34 -8.57 9.73 11.07
N PRO A 35 -9.02 10.99 11.15
CA PRO A 35 -9.48 11.72 9.98
C PRO A 35 -8.34 11.80 8.96
N GLN A 36 -8.52 11.12 7.83
CA GLN A 36 -7.63 11.24 6.67
C GLN A 36 -7.66 12.71 6.22
N PRO A 37 -6.51 13.39 6.05
CA PRO A 37 -6.51 14.75 5.54
C PRO A 37 -7.19 14.75 4.16
N GLN A 38 -8.36 15.39 4.10
CA GLN A 38 -9.10 15.57 2.86
C GLN A 38 -8.26 16.42 1.93
N ARG A 39 -7.86 15.82 0.80
CA ARG A 39 -7.26 16.52 -0.33
C ARG A 39 -8.28 17.55 -0.83
N PRO A 40 -7.91 18.81 -1.11
CA PRO A 40 -8.84 19.78 -1.69
C PRO A 40 -9.31 19.23 -3.03
N VAL A 41 -10.64 19.08 -3.17
CA VAL A 41 -11.28 18.73 -4.43
C VAL A 41 -11.74 20.04 -5.08
N ASP A 42 -11.03 20.46 -6.12
CA ASP A 42 -11.57 21.44 -7.05
C ASP A 42 -12.78 20.80 -7.76
N ALA A 43 -13.90 21.52 -7.67
CA ALA A 43 -15.19 21.09 -8.16
C ALA A 43 -15.24 21.17 -9.70
N THR A 44 -15.12 20.04 -10.38
CA THR A 44 -15.82 19.81 -11.66
C THR A 44 -16.06 18.32 -11.89
N ALA A 45 -17.34 17.97 -11.94
CA ALA A 45 -17.97 16.87 -12.68
C ALA A 45 -17.61 15.40 -12.36
N ASN A 46 -18.66 14.69 -11.91
CA ASN A 46 -18.88 13.24 -11.94
C ASN A 46 -17.87 12.28 -11.28
N ALA A 47 -18.32 11.71 -10.16
CA ALA A 47 -17.78 10.47 -9.57
C ALA A 47 -17.84 9.30 -10.57
N PRO A 48 -16.91 8.34 -10.46
CA PRO A 48 -17.10 7.27 -9.47
C PRO A 48 -15.95 7.16 -8.46
N SER A 49 -16.30 6.64 -7.29
CA SER A 49 -15.45 6.35 -6.11
C SER A 49 -14.06 5.75 -6.41
N PRO A 50 -13.00 6.11 -5.66
CA PRO A 50 -11.71 5.43 -5.74
C PRO A 50 -11.77 4.14 -4.93
N GLN A 51 -12.24 3.07 -5.57
CA GLN A 51 -11.85 1.73 -5.14
C GLN A 51 -10.36 1.61 -5.43
N MET A 52 -9.54 1.39 -4.39
CA MET A 52 -8.21 0.84 -4.59
C MET A 52 -8.38 -0.54 -5.21
N ALA A 53 -8.37 -0.59 -6.53
CA ALA A 53 -8.29 -1.81 -7.28
C ALA A 53 -6.85 -2.32 -7.11
N VAL A 54 -6.65 -3.16 -6.09
CA VAL A 54 -5.64 -4.22 -6.19
C VAL A 54 -6.11 -5.06 -7.38
N ALA A 55 -5.53 -4.80 -8.55
CA ALA A 55 -5.76 -5.61 -9.73
C ALA A 55 -5.12 -6.98 -9.50
N LEU A 56 -5.85 -7.85 -8.78
CA LEU A 56 -5.70 -9.28 -8.97
C LEU A 56 -5.92 -9.53 -10.45
N ALA A 57 -4.91 -10.08 -11.11
CA ALA A 57 -4.95 -10.45 -12.51
C ALA A 57 -6.09 -11.45 -12.76
N ALA A 58 -7.27 -10.93 -13.06
CA ALA A 58 -8.41 -11.68 -13.55
C ALA A 58 -8.83 -11.01 -14.86
N LYS A 59 -8.26 -11.52 -15.96
CA LYS A 59 -8.79 -11.50 -17.34
C LYS A 59 -9.85 -10.41 -17.58
N GLY A 60 -9.41 -9.16 -17.64
CA GLY A 60 -10.25 -7.99 -17.87
C GLY A 60 -9.76 -7.26 -19.11
N LYS A 61 -10.58 -7.29 -20.15
CA LYS A 61 -10.41 -6.62 -21.43
C LYS A 61 -10.47 -5.09 -21.21
N GLY A 62 -9.35 -4.50 -20.82
CA GLY A 62 -9.16 -3.05 -20.80
C GLY A 62 -8.78 -2.58 -22.20
N THR A 63 -9.72 -1.93 -22.87
CA THR A 63 -9.56 -1.27 -24.16
C THR A 63 -8.31 -0.38 -24.13
N PRO A 64 -7.46 -0.40 -25.18
CA PRO A 64 -6.26 0.42 -25.25
C PRO A 64 -6.68 1.89 -25.33
N GLU A 65 -6.41 2.65 -24.28
CA GLU A 65 -6.25 4.09 -24.48
C GLU A 65 -4.97 4.28 -25.27
N THR A 66 -5.16 4.74 -26.49
CA THR A 66 -4.18 5.08 -27.52
C THR A 66 -3.26 6.19 -27.02
N ASP A 67 -2.30 5.83 -26.17
CA ASP A 67 -1.04 6.54 -26.08
C ASP A 67 -0.01 5.57 -26.66
N GLU A 68 0.44 5.83 -27.89
CA GLU A 68 1.35 4.94 -28.64
C GLU A 68 2.75 4.79 -28.00
N LYS A 69 2.97 5.40 -26.83
CA LYS A 69 4.19 5.25 -26.05
C LYS A 69 4.10 3.99 -25.19
N GLU A 70 5.00 3.05 -25.46
CA GLU A 70 5.16 1.86 -24.62
C GLU A 70 5.29 2.26 -23.13
N PRO A 71 4.55 1.58 -22.23
CA PRO A 71 4.61 1.90 -20.81
C PRO A 71 6.02 1.67 -20.27
N THR A 72 6.55 2.64 -19.52
CA THR A 72 7.87 2.53 -18.92
C THR A 72 7.80 1.60 -17.71
N LEU A 73 8.46 0.45 -17.80
CA LEU A 73 8.58 -0.51 -16.71
C LEU A 73 9.82 -0.19 -15.85
N ILE A 74 9.59 0.02 -14.56
CA ILE A 74 10.63 0.22 -13.54
C ILE A 74 10.49 -0.89 -12.51
N VAL A 75 11.55 -1.67 -12.33
CA VAL A 75 11.61 -2.75 -11.35
C VAL A 75 12.39 -2.27 -10.13
N PHE A 76 11.85 -2.46 -8.93
CA PHE A 76 12.56 -2.21 -7.68
C PHE A 76 13.00 -3.55 -7.07
N TRP A 77 14.31 -3.72 -6.86
CA TRP A 77 14.86 -4.95 -6.29
C TRP A 77 16.07 -4.63 -5.40
N GLN A 78 16.08 -5.14 -4.16
CA GLN A 78 17.17 -4.97 -3.19
C GLN A 78 17.65 -3.51 -3.05
N GLY A 79 16.72 -2.55 -3.01
CA GLY A 79 17.04 -1.12 -2.87
C GLY A 79 17.52 -0.42 -4.14
N ARG A 80 17.57 -1.12 -5.28
CA ARG A 80 17.96 -0.58 -6.59
C ARG A 80 16.77 -0.48 -7.52
N PHE A 81 16.82 0.48 -8.42
CA PHE A 81 15.86 0.60 -9.51
C PHE A 81 16.50 0.07 -10.80
N LEU A 82 15.71 -0.67 -11.56
CA LEU A 82 16.11 -1.38 -12.74
C LEU A 82 15.13 -1.07 -13.88
N ASP A 83 15.66 -1.00 -15.09
CA ASP A 83 14.91 -1.02 -16.36
C ASP A 83 14.37 -2.44 -16.63
N ARG A 84 13.41 -2.59 -17.55
CA ARG A 84 13.03 -3.84 -18.23
C ARG A 84 14.23 -4.70 -18.64
N ASN A 85 15.35 -4.09 -19.02
CA ASN A 85 16.59 -4.80 -19.38
C ASN A 85 17.48 -5.16 -18.19
N LEU A 86 17.04 -4.94 -16.94
CA LEU A 86 17.81 -5.12 -15.71
C LEU A 86 19.03 -4.20 -15.58
N HIS A 87 19.06 -3.11 -16.35
CA HIS A 87 20.06 -2.07 -16.19
C HIS A 87 19.69 -1.16 -15.02
N SER A 88 20.70 -0.78 -14.23
CA SER A 88 20.48 0.14 -13.12
C SER A 88 19.98 1.48 -13.65
N LEU A 89 18.83 1.90 -13.14
CA LEU A 89 18.18 3.16 -13.45
C LEU A 89 18.20 4.04 -12.20
N ASN A 90 18.43 5.35 -12.37
CA ASN A 90 18.19 6.30 -11.29
C ASN A 90 16.87 7.05 -11.58
N PRO A 91 15.79 6.77 -10.84
CA PRO A 91 14.50 7.41 -11.08
C PRO A 91 14.43 8.85 -10.60
N ALA A 92 15.34 9.30 -9.72
CA ALA A 92 15.35 10.66 -9.22
C ALA A 92 15.94 11.67 -10.22
N SER A 93 16.76 11.20 -11.16
CA SER A 93 17.43 12.04 -12.15
C SER A 93 16.65 12.22 -13.45
N ARG A 94 15.47 11.59 -13.60
CA ARG A 94 14.68 11.60 -14.83
C ARG A 94 13.19 11.73 -14.51
N THR A 95 12.51 12.61 -15.22
CA THR A 95 11.05 12.65 -15.25
C THR A 95 10.55 11.62 -16.24
N PHE A 96 9.57 10.83 -15.83
CA PHE A 96 8.95 9.85 -16.72
C PHE A 96 7.65 10.43 -17.26
N GLU A 97 7.57 10.54 -18.58
CA GLU A 97 6.34 10.95 -19.28
C GLU A 97 5.53 9.71 -19.68
N GLY A 98 4.20 9.83 -19.61
CA GLY A 98 3.29 8.76 -19.96
C GLY A 98 3.08 7.73 -18.83
N ARG A 99 2.63 6.54 -19.20
CA ARG A 99 2.29 5.47 -18.25
C ARG A 99 3.56 4.82 -17.70
N VAL A 100 3.74 4.85 -16.38
CA VAL A 100 4.86 4.23 -15.68
C VAL A 100 4.36 3.11 -14.80
N ILE A 101 5.01 1.94 -14.87
CA ILE A 101 4.70 0.78 -14.04
C ILE A 101 5.89 0.52 -13.13
N LEU A 102 5.69 0.71 -11.81
CA LEU A 102 6.62 0.32 -10.76
C LEU A 102 6.30 -1.09 -10.29
N ALA A 103 7.17 -2.04 -10.64
CA ALA A 103 7.09 -3.41 -10.17
C ALA A 103 7.87 -3.57 -8.85
N LEU A 104 7.19 -4.02 -7.80
CA LEU A 104 7.73 -4.22 -6.45
C LEU A 104 7.73 -5.71 -6.06
N PRO A 105 8.64 -6.16 -5.21
CA PRO A 105 8.59 -7.51 -4.64
C PRO A 105 7.30 -7.70 -3.84
N PRO A 106 6.62 -8.86 -3.94
CA PRO A 106 5.38 -9.12 -3.22
C PRO A 106 5.58 -9.21 -1.69
N ASP A 107 6.80 -9.49 -1.25
CA ASP A 107 7.24 -9.59 0.14
C ASP A 107 7.81 -8.26 0.68
N LEU A 108 7.82 -7.18 -0.12
CA LEU A 108 8.38 -5.89 0.28
C LEU A 108 7.50 -5.24 1.37
N PRO A 109 8.09 -4.77 2.49
CA PRO A 109 7.36 -4.01 3.50
C PRO A 109 6.71 -2.76 2.90
N MET A 110 5.45 -2.47 3.29
CA MET A 110 4.69 -1.34 2.74
C MET A 110 5.40 0.02 2.91
N GLY A 111 6.14 0.22 4.01
CA GLY A 111 6.94 1.43 4.21
C GLY A 111 8.03 1.61 3.16
N GLU A 112 8.68 0.52 2.77
CA GLU A 112 9.70 0.52 1.71
C GLU A 112 9.07 0.70 0.33
N ALA A 113 7.90 0.09 0.09
CA ALA A 113 7.12 0.29 -1.14
C ALA A 113 6.77 1.77 -1.36
N LEU A 114 6.31 2.46 -0.31
CA LEU A 114 6.01 3.89 -0.35
C LEU A 114 7.26 4.74 -0.55
N ALA A 115 8.37 4.40 0.11
CA ALA A 115 9.64 5.08 -0.06
C ALA A 115 10.20 4.90 -1.49
N ALA A 116 10.05 3.71 -2.08
CA ALA A 116 10.44 3.44 -3.46
C ALA A 116 9.58 4.25 -4.45
N ARG A 117 8.26 4.27 -4.25
CA ARG A 117 7.31 5.07 -5.04
C ARG A 117 7.64 6.56 -4.98
N ALA A 118 7.96 7.09 -3.79
CA ALA A 118 8.26 8.51 -3.60
C ALA A 118 9.51 9.00 -4.34
N LYS A 119 10.44 8.09 -4.66
CA LYS A 119 11.65 8.40 -5.44
C LYS A 119 11.38 8.53 -6.94
N ILE A 120 10.20 8.15 -7.42
CA ILE A 120 9.81 8.20 -8.84
C ILE A 120 8.91 9.40 -9.06
N ASN A 121 9.37 10.35 -9.88
CA ASN A 121 8.57 11.50 -10.27
C ASN A 121 7.84 11.21 -11.60
N ALA A 122 6.62 10.69 -11.49
CA ALA A 122 5.76 10.37 -12.63
C ALA A 122 4.31 10.73 -12.32
N GLY A 123 3.64 11.40 -13.25
CA GLY A 123 2.22 11.79 -13.11
C GLY A 123 1.25 10.60 -13.16
N ASN A 124 1.63 9.52 -13.87
CA ASN A 124 0.79 8.35 -14.10
C ASN A 124 1.52 7.05 -13.70
N LEU A 125 1.71 6.87 -12.39
CA LEU A 125 2.47 5.77 -11.80
C LEU A 125 1.53 4.66 -11.29
N PHE A 126 1.63 3.48 -11.90
CA PHE A 126 0.97 2.25 -11.46
C PHE A 126 1.94 1.38 -10.68
N VAL A 127 1.47 0.78 -9.59
CA VAL A 127 2.25 -0.18 -8.82
C VAL A 127 1.77 -1.59 -9.17
N SER A 128 2.70 -2.48 -9.46
CA SER A 128 2.43 -3.89 -9.76
C SER A 128 3.34 -4.79 -8.92
N ALA A 129 2.90 -6.00 -8.61
CA ALA A 129 3.73 -6.99 -7.93
C ALA A 129 4.61 -7.73 -8.96
N LEU A 130 5.85 -8.00 -8.59
CA LEU A 130 6.71 -8.92 -9.32
C LEU A 130 6.13 -10.33 -9.23
N ASN A 131 6.17 -11.05 -10.36
CA ASN A 131 5.77 -12.45 -10.42
C ASN A 131 7.00 -13.37 -10.30
N ASP A 132 6.75 -14.66 -10.13
CA ASP A 132 7.81 -15.67 -9.94
C ASP A 132 8.84 -15.66 -11.08
N LYS A 133 8.40 -15.48 -12.33
CA LYS A 133 9.28 -15.41 -13.51
C LYS A 133 10.27 -14.24 -13.42
N TRP A 134 9.84 -13.09 -12.92
CA TRP A 134 10.72 -11.94 -12.72
C TRP A 134 11.65 -12.14 -11.53
N LEU A 135 11.17 -12.74 -10.44
CA LEU A 135 11.98 -13.06 -9.27
C LEU A 135 13.11 -14.03 -9.64
N GLU A 136 12.82 -15.07 -10.42
CA GLU A 136 13.83 -16.00 -10.94
C GLU A 136 14.87 -15.29 -11.81
N ARG A 137 14.43 -14.39 -12.71
CA ARG A 137 15.33 -13.63 -13.58
C ARG A 137 16.23 -12.65 -12.83
N LEU A 138 15.74 -12.08 -11.72
CA LEU A 138 16.49 -11.18 -10.84
C LEU A 138 17.43 -11.95 -9.90
N ALA A 139 17.03 -13.16 -9.50
CA ALA A 139 17.82 -14.04 -8.65
C ALA A 139 18.93 -14.75 -9.41
N ALA A 140 18.74 -15.05 -10.71
CA ALA A 140 19.78 -15.53 -11.58
C ALA A 140 20.82 -14.40 -11.79
N PRO A 141 22.01 -14.47 -11.17
CA PRO A 141 23.04 -13.46 -11.42
C PRO A 141 23.34 -13.48 -12.92
N ALA A 142 23.42 -12.30 -13.53
CA ALA A 142 23.82 -12.13 -14.92
C ALA A 142 25.02 -13.05 -15.20
N ALA A 143 24.76 -14.15 -15.93
CA ALA A 143 25.82 -14.95 -16.49
C ALA A 143 26.59 -14.01 -17.42
N LYS A 144 27.78 -13.63 -16.98
CA LYS A 144 28.79 -12.99 -17.82
C LYS A 144 28.98 -13.89 -19.04
N GLU A 145 28.65 -13.38 -20.22
CA GLU A 145 29.32 -13.74 -21.47
C GLU A 145 29.81 -12.46 -22.14
#